data_AF-A0A0P8UWA3-F1
#
_entry.id   AF-A0A0P8UWA3-F1
#
_cell.length_a   1.000
_cell.length_b   1.000
_cell.length_c   1.000
_cell.angle_alpha   90.00
_cell.angle_beta   90.00
_cell.angle_gamma   90.00
#
_symmetry.space_group_name_H-M   'P 1'
#
loop_
_entity.id
_entity.type
_entity.pdbx_description
1 polymer ?
#
loop_
_entity_poly.entity_id
_entity_poly.type
_entity_poly.pdbx_seq_one_letter_code
_entity_poly.pdbx_strand_id
1 'polypeptide(L)' 'MAIVVSYKKDGKKYILIGTGFGAYKATRPSFLGGNLFPHEDEGNIRVVAVADKEGDIHWVDSDDLRVIEVDGNKIEDLL' A
#
# COMPACT_ATOMS: atom_id res chain seq x y z
N MET A 1 4.72 -18.35 7.05
CA MET A 1 5.31 -17.50 6.01
C MET A 1 5.50 -16.10 6.59
N ALA A 2 6.73 -15.76 6.95
CA ALA A 2 7.11 -14.41 7.38
C ALA A 2 7.86 -13.74 6.24
N ILE A 3 7.45 -12.52 5.89
CA ILE A 3 8.06 -11.76 4.81
C ILE A 3 8.56 -10.46 5.39
N VAL A 4 9.85 -10.17 5.19
CA VAL A 4 10.45 -8.90 5.59
C VAL A 4 10.51 -7.99 4.38
N VAL A 5 9.99 -6.78 4.54
CA VAL A 5 10.04 -5.72 3.54
C VAL A 5 10.86 -4.54 4.04
N SER A 6 11.44 -3.79 3.12
CA SER A 6 12.14 -2.53 3.39
C SER A 6 11.43 -1.38 2.69
N TYR A 7 11.24 -0.27 3.42
CA TYR A 7 10.72 0.98 2.88
C TYR A 7 11.79 1.64 2.00
N LYS A 8 11.46 1.90 0.74
CA LYS A 8 12.44 2.34 -0.27
C LYS A 8 13.06 3.71 0.06
N LYS A 9 12.34 4.55 0.81
CA LYS A 9 12.77 5.93 1.11
C LYS A 9 13.91 5.99 2.13
N ASP A 10 13.85 5.19 3.19
CA ASP A 10 14.78 5.28 4.33
C ASP A 10 15.40 3.92 4.73
N GLY A 11 15.03 2.84 4.05
CA GLY A 11 15.52 1.49 4.29
C GLY A 11 14.89 0.81 5.51
N LYS A 12 13.97 1.45 6.23
CA LYS A 12 13.37 0.89 7.46
C LYS A 12 12.68 -0.43 7.15
N LYS A 13 12.89 -1.41 8.02
CA LYS A 13 12.39 -2.78 7.83
C LYS A 13 11.07 -2.99 8.58
N TYR A 14 10.20 -3.78 7.97
CA TYR A 14 8.91 -4.15 8.51
C TYR A 14 8.59 -5.60 8.20
N ILE A 15 7.68 -6.20 8.98
CA ILE A 15 7.06 -7.48 8.66
C ILE A 15 5.81 -7.21 7.82
N LEU A 16 5.69 -7.84 6.66
CA LEU A 16 4.47 -7.81 5.87
C LEU A 16 3.41 -8.70 6.54
N ILE A 17 2.26 -8.12 6.87
CA ILE A 17 1.13 -8.82 7.52
C ILE A 17 0.10 -9.24 6.48
N GLY A 18 -0.20 -8.36 5.52
CA GLY A 18 -1.22 -8.63 4.51
C GLY A 18 -1.36 -7.52 3.47
N THR A 19 -2.16 -7.78 2.44
CA THR A 19 -2.44 -6.84 1.36
C THR A 19 -3.81 -6.20 1.53
N GLY A 20 -3.92 -4.91 1.23
CA GLY A 20 -5.17 -4.16 1.19
C GLY A 20 -5.39 -3.52 -0.18
N PHE A 21 -6.61 -3.60 -0.68
CA PHE A 21 -7.00 -2.94 -1.91
C PHE A 21 -8.29 -2.16 -1.67
N GLY A 22 -8.22 -0.85 -1.85
CA GLY A 22 -9.38 0.04 -1.81
C GLY A 22 -9.62 0.64 -3.18
N ALA A 23 -10.85 0.63 -3.66
CA ALA A 23 -11.27 1.43 -4.81
C ALA A 23 -12.28 2.46 -4.33
N TYR A 24 -12.16 3.70 -4.78
CA TYR A 24 -13.12 4.74 -4.47
C TYR A 24 -13.63 5.41 -5.75
N LYS A 25 -14.88 5.83 -5.69
CA LYS A 25 -15.51 6.70 -6.68
C LYS A 25 -16.29 7.77 -5.91
N ALA A 26 -15.93 9.02 -6.14
CA ALA A 26 -16.56 10.18 -5.56
C ALA A 26 -17.14 11.04 -6.69
N THR A 27 -18.37 11.50 -6.49
CA THR A 27 -19.06 12.37 -7.45
C THR A 27 -19.55 13.61 -6.73
N ARG A 28 -19.32 14.78 -7.32
CA ARG A 28 -19.85 16.04 -6.83
C ARG A 28 -20.50 16.84 -7.97
N PRO A 29 -21.56 17.63 -7.68
CA PRO A 29 -22.16 18.50 -8.68
C PRO A 29 -21.13 19.50 -9.21
N SER A 30 -21.15 19.76 -10.52
CA SER A 30 -20.29 20.78 -11.12
C SER A 30 -20.85 22.19 -10.93
N PHE A 31 -19.97 23.17 -10.91
CA PHE A 31 -20.33 24.58 -10.77
C PHE A 31 -21.24 25.08 -11.91
N LEU A 32 -21.03 24.58 -13.13
CA LEU A 32 -21.86 24.83 -14.31
C LEU A 32 -22.62 23.56 -14.70
N GLY A 33 -23.95 23.58 -14.60
CA GLY A 33 -24.81 22.46 -14.97
C GLY A 33 -25.12 21.44 -13.86
N GLY A 34 -24.58 21.61 -12.65
CA GLY A 34 -24.96 20.86 -11.46
C GLY A 34 -24.80 19.34 -11.64
N ASN A 35 -25.90 18.60 -11.41
CA ASN A 35 -25.92 17.14 -11.56
C ASN A 35 -26.04 16.66 -13.02
N LEU A 36 -26.26 17.55 -14.00
CA LEU A 36 -26.30 17.15 -15.42
C LEU A 36 -24.91 16.88 -15.99
N PHE A 37 -23.87 17.49 -15.39
CA PHE A 37 -22.47 17.32 -15.77
C PHE A 37 -21.58 17.23 -14.53
N PRO A 38 -21.73 16.20 -13.68
CA PRO A 38 -21.02 16.15 -12.40
C PRO A 38 -19.52 15.91 -12.59
N HIS A 39 -18.73 16.32 -11.60
CA HIS A 39 -17.31 16.01 -11.52
C HIS A 39 -17.15 14.65 -10.83
N GLU A 40 -16.45 13.74 -11.49
CA GLU A 40 -16.13 12.41 -10.94
C GLU A 40 -14.63 12.33 -10.64
N ASP A 41 -14.29 11.80 -9.47
CA ASP A 41 -12.94 11.39 -9.08
C ASP A 41 -13.01 9.90 -8.70
N GLU A 42 -12.18 9.09 -9.33
CA GLU A 42 -12.05 7.67 -9.02
C GLU A 42 -10.59 7.27 -8.95
N GLY A 43 -10.30 6.25 -8.15
CA GLY A 43 -8.93 5.80 -7.95
C GLY A 43 -8.83 4.46 -7.23
N ASN A 44 -7.66 3.85 -7.36
CA ASN A 44 -7.28 2.63 -6.67
C ASN A 44 -6.19 2.95 -5.65
N ILE A 45 -6.35 2.44 -4.43
CA ILE A 45 -5.41 2.54 -3.32
C ILE A 45 -4.88 1.13 -3.07
N ARG A 46 -3.61 0.89 -3.43
CA ARG A 46 -2.92 -0.38 -3.22
C ARG A 46 -2.01 -0.24 -2.01
N VAL A 47 -2.49 -0.71 -0.88
CA VAL A 47 -1.75 -0.63 0.38
C VAL A 47 -1.41 -2.02 0.88
N VAL A 48 -0.44 -2.11 1.75
CA VAL A 48 -0.14 -3.32 2.51
C VAL A 48 -0.08 -2.97 3.99
N ALA A 49 -0.56 -3.89 4.81
CA ALA A 49 -0.41 -3.81 6.25
C ALA A 49 0.96 -4.36 6.62
N VAL A 50 1.75 -3.56 7.33
CA VAL A 50 3.09 -3.94 7.81
C VAL A 50 3.20 -3.68 9.32
N ALA A 51 4.00 -4.48 10.03
CA ALA A 51 4.34 -4.26 11.43
C ALA A 51 5.78 -3.76 11.57
N ASP A 52 6.02 -2.78 12.43
CA ASP A 52 7.37 -2.36 12.82
C ASP A 52 7.94 -3.23 13.97
N LYS A 53 9.08 -2.80 14.54
CA LYS A 53 9.77 -3.57 15.59
C LYS A 53 9.06 -3.52 16.95
N GLU A 54 8.16 -2.55 17.13
CA GLU A 54 7.30 -2.37 18.29
C GLU A 54 6.03 -3.22 18.17
N GLY A 55 5.71 -3.67 16.96
CA GLY A 55 4.50 -4.43 16.64
C GLY A 55 3.33 -3.55 16.22
N ASP A 56 3.55 -2.25 16.00
CA ASP A 56 2.53 -1.32 15.53
C ASP A 56 2.25 -1.56 14.04
N ILE A 57 0.95 -1.55 13.69
CA ILE A 57 0.49 -1.80 12.32
C ILE A 57 0.39 -0.48 11.54
N HIS A 58 1.01 -0.46 10.36
CA HIS A 58 1.00 0.66 9.42
C HIS A 58 0.43 0.22 8.08
N TRP A 59 -0.31 1.11 7.42
CA TRP A 59 -0.73 0.93 6.03
C TRP A 59 0.19 1.75 5.13
N VAL A 60 0.88 1.07 4.22
CA VAL A 60 1.90 1.67 3.35
C VAL A 60 1.55 1.38 1.90
N ASP A 61 1.80 2.31 0.99
CA ASP A 61 1.66 2.05 -0.45
C ASP A 61 2.57 0.87 -0.85
N SER A 62 1.98 -0.09 -1.56
CA SER A 62 2.72 -1.26 -2.05
C SER A 62 3.92 -0.88 -2.92
N ASP A 63 3.84 0.24 -3.65
CA ASP A 63 4.91 0.71 -4.53
C ASP A 63 6.09 1.30 -3.75
N ASP A 64 5.93 1.59 -2.46
CA ASP A 64 7.02 2.13 -1.63
C ASP A 64 7.84 1.03 -0.92
N LEU A 65 7.46 -0.24 -1.06
CA LEU A 65 8.09 -1.36 -0.35
C LEU A 65 8.85 -2.29 -1.30
N ARG A 66 9.90 -2.92 -0.77
CA ARG A 66 10.66 -3.97 -1.43
C ARG A 66 10.77 -5.18 -0.52
N VAL A 67 10.42 -6.37 -1.02
CA VAL A 67 10.68 -7.63 -0.32
C VAL A 67 12.19 -7.87 -0.29
N ILE A 68 12.72 -8.19 0.89
CA ILE A 68 14.15 -8.47 1.09
C ILE A 68 14.40 -9.88 1.64
N GLU A 69 13.41 -10.48 2.29
CA GLU A 69 13.53 -11.81 2.90
C GLU A 69 12.17 -12.52 2.93
N VAL A 70 12.17 -13.85 2.71
CA VAL A 70 10.99 -14.73 2.85
C VAL A 70 11.41 -15.96 3.66
N ASP A 71 10.74 -16.18 4.79
CA ASP A 71 10.97 -17.30 5.71
C ASP A 71 12.47 -17.50 6.08
N GLY A 72 13.18 -16.38 6.33
CA GLY A 72 14.59 -16.38 6.71
C GLY A 72 15.58 -16.43 5.55
N ASN A 73 15.13 -16.59 4.31
CA ASN A 73 15.98 -16.61 3.12
C ASN A 73 15.97 -15.24 2.44
N LYS A 74 17.14 -14.71 2.10
CA LYS A 74 17.23 -13.44 1.36
C LYS A 74 16.65 -13.63 -0.04
N ILE A 75 16.09 -12.56 -0.59
CA ILE A 75 15.49 -12.62 -1.94
C ILE A 75 16.50 -13.04 -3.03
N GLU A 76 17.78 -12.68 -2.87
CA GLU A 76 18.90 -13.03 -3.77
C GLU A 76 19.25 -14.53 -3.75
N ASP A 77 18.86 -15.25 -2.68
CA ASP A 77 19.07 -16.70 -2.57
C ASP A 77 17.87 -17.48 -3.16
N LEU A 78 16.77 -16.79 -3.48
CA LEU A 78 15.51 -17.38 -3.97
C LEU A 78 15.26 -17.11 -5.46
N LEU A 79 15.79 -16.01 -6.01
CA LEU A 79 15.60 -15.51 -7.38
C LEU A 79 16.94 -15.11 -8.00
#